data_AF-A0A378LBR7-F1
#
_entry.id   AF-A0A378LBR7-F1
#
_cell.length_a   1.000
_cell.length_b   1.000
_cell.length_c   1.000
_cell.angle_alpha   90.00
_cell.angle_beta   90.00
_cell.angle_gamma   90.00
#
_symmetry.space_group_name_H-M   'P 1'
#
loop_
_entity.id
_entity.type
_entity.pdbx_description
1 polymer ?
#
loop_
_entity_poly.entity_id
_entity_poly.type
_entity_poly.pdbx_seq_one_letter_code
_entity_poly.pdbx_strand_id
1 'polypeptide(L)'
;MTIRYLSFDFDGCLFNSAYVALPHNNFTKDQTDAVLVKNREFLEKLKTQNAGFSAAYGLIGSTRQDYITDLMNCGIQTRFKGSCCPAIATVCDYLGITFEPLMLADIEGELESGTSYQRIMDEIKNGTWSEPGKTIHEHAGLVNVDECKRTILFAQMQKAAADHPGEEIIFDFFDDRPEILGALEEYFTKYPHMIPKNVGLRLHSYAGETALLVAAIPGTGNPISNYQLCVRTMHKNLNAMNEVAEALKDFALTTRPEEKIFSIVKELAEKGLFLESSEEAKAFFVQNPNAPFVAHPSRRKVDDLFLFTVSYPTSKGIVASRYGLDFAGKLFLVDDETKRFEIEMDPQGLAATLAIYVEHAKNIVETTEDWDKPVMQTPESKPEEVSKGEALYQELTMSPYFVADANKAKAVLAANPEFPFVIRKSGTPKEGMITFTTVFDTSKGLVSTRFGLNNQGDLFVLDNKGAHKITDVSEDLLGILTKQTLTTKVRVNRAENLGDVTFRDQNTTDSKEETNQTGGVLAAEKGFFAPKLKQPTGEHPLGHDMQP
;
A
#
# COMPACT_ATOMS: atom_id res chain seq x y z
N MET A 1 -9.00 8.80 21.01
CA MET A 1 -10.15 9.54 21.59
C MET A 1 -11.32 9.43 20.62
N THR A 2 -12.55 9.73 21.06
CA THR A 2 -13.73 9.62 20.18
C THR A 2 -14.34 11.00 19.98
N ILE A 3 -14.46 11.41 18.73
CA ILE A 3 -15.00 12.70 18.28
C ILE A 3 -16.41 12.49 17.75
N ARG A 4 -17.31 13.44 17.99
CA ARG A 4 -18.68 13.40 17.47
C ARG A 4 -18.91 14.50 16.44
N TYR A 5 -19.56 14.15 15.34
CA TYR A 5 -20.15 15.11 14.41
C TYR A 5 -21.67 14.93 14.40
N LEU A 6 -22.40 16.04 14.43
CA LEU A 6 -23.86 16.12 14.41
C LEU A 6 -24.28 16.93 13.19
N SER A 7 -24.80 16.26 12.16
CA SER A 7 -25.27 16.89 10.93
C SER A 7 -26.79 16.88 10.87
N PHE A 8 -27.40 18.07 10.82
CA PHE A 8 -28.84 18.23 10.97
C PHE A 8 -29.50 18.69 9.67
N ASP A 9 -30.52 17.97 9.22
CA ASP A 9 -31.49 18.57 8.31
C ASP A 9 -32.36 19.62 9.03
N PHE A 10 -32.95 20.50 8.24
CA PHE A 10 -33.82 21.57 8.71
C PHE A 10 -35.26 21.36 8.29
N ASP A 11 -35.56 21.26 7.00
CA ASP A 11 -36.94 21.23 6.52
C ASP A 11 -37.69 19.95 6.88
N GLY A 12 -38.58 20.02 7.87
CA GLY A 12 -39.31 18.84 8.38
C GLY A 12 -38.63 18.21 9.60
N CYS A 13 -37.31 18.37 9.72
CA CYS A 13 -36.47 17.96 10.85
C CYS A 13 -36.40 19.04 11.95
N LEU A 14 -35.32 19.84 12.07
CA LEU A 14 -35.25 20.91 13.09
C LEU A 14 -36.33 22.00 12.90
N PHE A 15 -36.74 22.25 11.65
CA PHE A 15 -37.90 23.06 11.28
C PHE A 15 -39.15 22.18 11.07
N ASN A 16 -39.39 21.24 12.00
CA ASN A 16 -40.59 20.40 12.02
C ASN A 16 -41.90 21.19 12.11
N SER A 17 -43.01 20.48 11.95
CA SER A 17 -44.36 21.05 11.97
C SER A 17 -44.66 21.91 13.21
N ALA A 18 -44.17 21.51 14.39
CA ALA A 18 -44.37 22.26 15.64
C ALA A 18 -43.55 23.55 15.68
N TYR A 19 -42.33 23.55 15.12
CA TYR A 19 -41.56 24.77 14.87
C TYR A 19 -42.32 25.67 13.90
N VAL A 20 -42.74 25.17 12.73
CA VAL A 20 -43.44 25.97 11.71
C VAL A 20 -44.71 26.61 12.27
N ALA A 21 -45.46 25.90 13.11
CA ALA A 21 -46.70 26.38 13.73
C ALA A 21 -46.50 27.49 14.80
N LEU A 22 -45.26 27.77 15.24
CA LEU A 22 -45.01 28.85 16.19
C LEU A 22 -45.44 30.22 15.61
N PRO A 23 -46.17 31.03 16.40
CA PRO A 23 -46.50 32.40 16.04
C PRO A 23 -45.22 33.20 15.74
N HIS A 24 -45.24 33.97 14.67
CA HIS A 24 -44.16 34.87 14.32
C HIS A 24 -44.72 36.14 13.69
N ASN A 25 -44.25 37.27 14.17
CA ASN A 25 -44.47 38.59 13.62
C ASN A 25 -43.09 39.08 13.21
N ASN A 26 -42.86 39.27 11.90
CA ASN A 26 -41.67 39.93 11.31
C ASN A 26 -40.49 39.05 10.82
N PHE A 27 -40.70 37.93 10.12
CA PHE A 27 -39.63 37.23 9.35
C PHE A 27 -38.29 37.01 10.09
N THR A 28 -38.31 36.91 11.42
CA THR A 28 -37.11 36.87 12.29
C THR A 28 -37.04 35.58 13.08
N LYS A 29 -37.89 34.60 12.76
CA LYS A 29 -38.07 33.38 13.54
C LYS A 29 -36.77 32.58 13.69
N ASP A 30 -36.00 32.53 12.62
CA ASP A 30 -34.65 31.98 12.50
C ASP A 30 -33.57 32.78 13.24
N GLN A 31 -33.87 34.01 13.64
CA GLN A 31 -33.01 34.86 14.49
C GLN A 31 -33.36 34.77 15.99
N THR A 32 -34.24 33.83 16.37
CA THR A 32 -34.65 33.63 17.76
C THR A 32 -34.36 32.20 18.22
N ASP A 33 -34.54 31.96 19.52
CA ASP A 33 -34.46 30.63 20.14
C ASP A 33 -35.64 29.70 19.77
N ALA A 34 -36.47 30.05 18.79
CA ALA A 34 -37.63 29.26 18.37
C ALA A 34 -37.25 27.82 18.00
N VAL A 35 -36.09 27.62 17.36
CA VAL A 35 -35.56 26.29 17.05
C VAL A 35 -35.29 25.48 18.32
N LEU A 36 -34.85 26.13 19.41
CA LEU A 36 -34.62 25.47 20.69
C LEU A 36 -35.95 25.09 21.37
N VAL A 37 -36.96 25.97 21.31
CA VAL A 37 -38.25 25.76 22.00
C VAL A 37 -38.92 24.46 21.57
N LYS A 38 -38.90 24.13 20.28
CA LYS A 38 -39.60 22.94 19.75
C LYS A 38 -38.74 21.70 19.65
N ASN A 39 -37.42 21.84 19.72
CA ASN A 39 -36.48 20.71 19.69
C ASN A 39 -35.84 20.45 21.07
N ARG A 40 -36.30 21.11 22.14
CA ARG A 40 -35.63 21.13 23.47
C ARG A 40 -35.31 19.74 24.01
N GLU A 41 -36.29 18.84 24.04
CA GLU A 41 -36.10 17.50 24.61
C GLU A 41 -35.03 16.71 23.84
N PHE A 42 -35.07 16.79 22.51
CA PHE A 42 -34.07 16.19 21.63
C PHE A 42 -32.68 16.79 21.84
N LEU A 43 -32.56 18.11 21.86
CA LEU A 43 -31.29 18.81 22.04
C LEU A 43 -30.69 18.57 23.43
N GLU A 44 -31.49 18.51 24.50
CA GLU A 44 -31.02 18.15 25.85
C GLU A 44 -30.44 16.74 25.92
N LYS A 45 -31.08 15.79 25.21
CA LYS A 45 -30.55 14.43 25.08
C LYS A 45 -29.20 14.43 24.38
N LEU A 46 -29.05 15.16 23.28
CA LEU A 46 -27.76 15.28 22.58
C LEU A 46 -26.70 15.94 23.46
N LYS A 47 -27.05 17.02 24.15
CA LYS A 47 -26.15 17.74 25.06
C LYS A 47 -25.62 16.83 26.18
N THR A 48 -26.49 16.02 26.77
CA THR A 48 -26.11 15.02 27.78
C THR A 48 -25.17 13.96 27.19
N GLN A 49 -25.46 13.47 25.99
CA GLN A 49 -24.64 12.47 25.30
C GLN A 49 -23.26 13.01 24.90
N ASN A 50 -23.14 14.31 24.59
CA ASN A 50 -21.89 14.93 24.18
C ASN A 50 -20.81 14.87 25.26
N ALA A 51 -21.19 14.74 26.54
CA ALA A 51 -20.25 14.54 27.64
C ALA A 51 -19.43 13.24 27.54
N GLY A 52 -19.87 12.28 26.72
CA GLY A 52 -19.14 11.04 26.44
C GLY A 52 -18.06 11.15 25.35
N PHE A 53 -17.91 12.32 24.71
CA PHE A 53 -16.98 12.54 23.60
C PHE A 53 -15.91 13.56 23.97
N SER A 54 -14.74 13.45 23.34
CA SER A 54 -13.62 14.36 23.62
C SER A 54 -13.81 15.73 22.96
N ALA A 55 -14.52 15.76 21.83
CA ALA A 55 -15.03 16.97 21.21
C ALA A 55 -16.29 16.62 20.40
N ALA A 56 -17.12 17.63 20.15
CA ALA A 56 -18.30 17.50 19.31
C ALA A 56 -18.43 18.71 18.38
N TYR A 57 -18.92 18.43 17.17
CA TYR A 57 -19.07 19.41 16.09
C TYR A 57 -20.48 19.38 15.51
N GLY A 58 -21.02 20.55 15.17
CA GLY A 58 -22.32 20.70 14.51
C GLY A 58 -22.19 21.13 13.06
N LEU A 59 -23.03 20.59 12.18
CA LEU A 59 -23.01 20.79 10.74
C LEU A 59 -24.43 21.05 10.21
N ILE A 60 -24.53 21.76 9.07
CA ILE A 60 -25.77 21.86 8.30
C ILE A 60 -25.87 20.63 7.39
N GLY A 61 -26.75 19.69 7.70
CA GLY A 61 -27.03 18.48 6.91
C GLY A 61 -28.18 18.64 5.92
N SER A 62 -28.63 19.86 5.66
CA SER A 62 -29.77 20.17 4.78
C SER A 62 -29.35 20.45 3.34
N THR A 63 -30.27 20.35 2.38
CA THR A 63 -30.05 20.77 0.98
C THR A 63 -29.95 22.28 0.80
N ARG A 64 -30.22 23.07 1.86
CA ARG A 64 -29.97 24.52 1.96
C ARG A 64 -28.47 24.82 2.03
N GLN A 65 -27.78 24.57 0.91
CA GLN A 65 -26.32 24.57 0.83
C GLN A 65 -25.73 25.78 0.11
N ASP A 66 -26.59 26.70 -0.35
CA ASP A 66 -26.22 27.99 -0.91
C ASP A 66 -27.29 29.05 -0.55
N TYR A 67 -27.04 30.30 -0.91
CA TYR A 67 -27.97 31.40 -0.65
C TYR A 67 -29.34 31.20 -1.30
N ILE A 68 -29.38 30.69 -2.54
CA ILE A 68 -30.62 30.57 -3.32
C ILE A 68 -31.51 29.47 -2.76
N THR A 69 -30.94 28.31 -2.47
CA THR A 69 -31.63 27.15 -1.89
C THR A 69 -32.09 27.43 -0.47
N ASP A 70 -31.32 28.13 0.35
CA ASP A 70 -31.76 28.57 1.68
C ASP A 70 -32.95 29.54 1.57
N LEU A 71 -32.86 30.54 0.68
CA LEU A 71 -33.93 31.49 0.44
C LEU A 71 -35.19 30.81 -0.12
N MET A 72 -35.07 29.94 -1.12
CA MET A 72 -36.21 29.23 -1.71
C MET A 72 -36.96 28.37 -0.70
N ASN A 73 -36.27 27.86 0.33
CA ASN A 73 -36.87 27.04 1.37
C ASN A 73 -37.31 27.85 2.61
N CYS A 74 -37.07 29.16 2.69
CA CYS A 74 -37.42 29.95 3.87
C CYS A 74 -38.93 30.01 4.17
N GLY A 75 -39.77 29.66 3.19
CA GLY A 75 -41.23 29.64 3.31
C GLY A 75 -41.86 31.02 3.07
N ILE A 76 -43.19 31.02 2.99
CA ILE A 76 -44.00 32.23 2.80
C ILE A 76 -44.44 32.83 4.14
N GLN A 77 -44.98 34.05 4.15
CA GLN A 77 -45.35 34.78 5.37
C GLN A 77 -46.22 34.01 6.37
N THR A 78 -47.10 33.12 5.93
CA THR A 78 -47.98 32.32 6.83
C THR A 78 -47.34 31.02 7.33
N ARG A 79 -46.19 30.63 6.76
CA ARG A 79 -45.45 29.39 7.06
C ARG A 79 -43.94 29.65 7.03
N PHE A 80 -43.52 30.80 7.52
CA PHE A 80 -42.13 31.19 7.47
C PHE A 80 -41.30 30.32 8.40
N LYS A 81 -40.21 29.78 7.85
CA LYS A 81 -39.23 28.94 8.55
C LYS A 81 -37.96 29.73 8.84
N GLY A 82 -37.58 30.61 7.91
CA GLY A 82 -36.33 31.36 7.93
C GLY A 82 -35.12 30.59 7.40
N SER A 83 -33.93 31.14 7.59
CA SER A 83 -32.64 30.58 7.20
C SER A 83 -32.17 29.50 8.17
N CYS A 84 -31.52 28.45 7.67
CA CYS A 84 -30.85 27.48 8.53
C CYS A 84 -29.53 28.00 9.14
N CYS A 85 -28.90 29.01 8.55
CA CYS A 85 -27.59 29.53 8.97
C CYS A 85 -27.58 30.12 10.40
N PRO A 86 -28.48 31.04 10.78
CA PRO A 86 -28.55 31.50 12.17
C PRO A 86 -29.06 30.40 13.11
N ALA A 87 -29.97 29.55 12.64
CA ALA A 87 -30.53 28.48 13.45
C ALA A 87 -29.48 27.42 13.86
N ILE A 88 -28.57 27.02 12.96
CA ILE A 88 -27.51 26.08 13.33
C ILE A 88 -26.53 26.67 14.36
N ALA A 89 -26.22 27.97 14.26
CA ALA A 89 -25.37 28.64 15.24
C ALA A 89 -26.03 28.61 16.63
N THR A 90 -27.31 28.97 16.72
CA THR A 90 -28.10 28.89 17.96
C THR A 90 -28.13 27.46 18.53
N VAL A 91 -28.26 26.45 17.69
CA VAL A 91 -28.24 25.03 18.12
C VAL A 91 -26.85 24.64 18.64
N CYS A 92 -25.77 25.00 17.94
CA CYS A 92 -24.41 24.67 18.36
C CYS A 92 -24.05 25.34 19.68
N ASP A 93 -24.38 26.62 19.84
CA ASP A 93 -24.19 27.38 21.08
C ASP A 93 -24.95 26.74 22.23
N TYR A 94 -26.20 26.33 22.01
CA TYR A 94 -27.01 25.65 23.02
C TYR A 94 -26.42 24.31 23.47
N LEU A 95 -25.92 23.53 22.52
CA LEU A 95 -25.30 22.23 22.76
C LEU A 95 -23.89 22.35 23.36
N GLY A 96 -23.24 23.52 23.27
CA GLY A 96 -21.87 23.74 23.70
C GLY A 96 -20.86 23.00 22.81
N ILE A 97 -21.11 22.98 21.49
CA ILE A 97 -20.29 22.27 20.49
C ILE A 97 -19.72 23.26 19.46
N THR A 98 -18.65 22.86 18.77
CA THR A 98 -18.05 23.69 17.73
C THR A 98 -18.88 23.64 16.46
N PHE A 99 -19.29 24.79 15.93
CA PHE A 99 -19.93 24.83 14.62
C PHE A 99 -18.90 24.67 13.50
N GLU A 100 -19.15 23.75 12.58
CA GLU A 100 -18.38 23.58 11.35
C GLU A 100 -19.17 24.14 10.16
N PRO A 101 -18.76 25.29 9.59
CA PRO A 101 -19.55 26.03 8.61
C PRO A 101 -19.42 25.54 7.16
N LEU A 102 -18.78 24.40 6.90
CA LEU A 102 -18.67 23.84 5.54
C LEU A 102 -20.04 23.78 4.83
N MET A 103 -20.15 24.49 3.71
CA MET A 103 -21.27 24.38 2.77
C MET A 103 -20.79 23.87 1.42
N LEU A 104 -21.62 23.11 0.71
CA LEU A 104 -21.26 22.60 -0.62
C LEU A 104 -21.01 23.73 -1.65
N ALA A 105 -21.63 24.90 -1.48
CA ALA A 105 -21.36 26.08 -2.30
C ALA A 105 -19.90 26.53 -2.22
N ASP A 106 -19.23 26.33 -1.09
CA ASP A 106 -17.81 26.66 -0.97
C ASP A 106 -16.96 25.75 -1.86
N ILE A 107 -17.30 24.47 -1.91
CA ILE A 107 -16.60 23.47 -2.74
C ILE A 107 -16.82 23.75 -4.23
N GLU A 108 -18.05 24.06 -4.64
CA GLU A 108 -18.37 24.39 -6.04
C GLU A 108 -17.76 25.72 -6.48
N GLY A 109 -17.80 26.72 -5.60
CA GLY A 109 -17.26 28.06 -5.86
C GLY A 109 -15.75 28.20 -5.67
N GLU A 110 -15.05 27.13 -5.29
CA GLU A 110 -13.62 27.15 -4.94
C GLU A 110 -13.28 28.18 -3.85
N LEU A 111 -14.17 28.32 -2.87
CA LEU A 111 -14.05 29.23 -1.74
C LEU A 111 -13.45 28.51 -0.52
N GLU A 112 -12.93 29.30 0.43
CA GLU A 112 -12.56 28.79 1.74
C GLU A 112 -13.80 28.27 2.49
N SER A 113 -13.64 27.18 3.24
CA SER A 113 -14.73 26.55 4.02
C SER A 113 -15.40 27.58 4.95
N GLY A 114 -16.72 27.72 4.85
CA GLY A 114 -17.50 28.65 5.64
C GLY A 114 -17.72 30.02 5.00
N THR A 115 -17.14 30.31 3.83
CA THR A 115 -17.33 31.59 3.13
C THR A 115 -18.80 31.84 2.80
N SER A 116 -19.48 30.83 2.23
CA SER A 116 -20.89 30.92 1.83
C SER A 116 -21.80 31.12 3.04
N TYR A 117 -21.53 30.40 4.13
CA TYR A 117 -22.22 30.58 5.40
C TYR A 117 -22.08 32.02 5.90
N GLN A 118 -20.85 32.53 5.97
CA GLN A 118 -20.57 33.87 6.48
C GLN A 118 -21.25 34.94 5.65
N ARG A 119 -21.23 34.82 4.32
CA ARG A 119 -21.94 35.74 3.41
C ARG A 119 -23.44 35.74 3.69
N ILE A 120 -24.07 34.57 3.85
CA ILE A 120 -25.51 34.50 4.20
C ILE A 120 -25.78 35.19 5.55
N MET A 121 -24.95 34.95 6.56
CA MET A 121 -25.07 35.60 7.87
C MET A 121 -24.93 37.12 7.77
N ASP A 122 -24.03 37.62 6.93
CA ASP A 122 -23.85 39.05 6.68
C ASP A 122 -25.08 39.66 5.97
N GLU A 123 -25.67 38.96 4.98
CA GLU A 123 -26.92 39.40 4.36
C GLU A 123 -28.06 39.50 5.38
N ILE A 124 -28.18 38.52 6.29
CA ILE A 124 -29.21 38.50 7.33
C ILE A 124 -29.00 39.67 8.30
N LYS A 125 -27.76 39.88 8.75
CA LYS A 125 -27.39 40.95 9.67
C LYS A 125 -27.65 42.35 9.09
N ASN A 126 -27.45 42.52 7.79
CA ASN A 126 -27.67 43.79 7.10
C ASN A 126 -29.12 43.98 6.60
N GLY A 127 -30.01 43.00 6.80
CA GLY A 127 -31.40 43.07 6.35
C GLY A 127 -31.54 43.02 4.83
N THR A 128 -30.55 42.46 4.14
CA THR A 128 -30.51 42.31 2.67
C THR A 128 -30.81 40.87 2.24
N TRP A 129 -30.79 39.92 3.17
CA TRP A 129 -31.28 38.56 2.94
C TRP A 129 -32.77 38.58 2.58
N SER A 130 -33.15 37.87 1.52
CA SER A 130 -34.51 37.84 0.92
C SER A 130 -34.97 39.11 0.18
N GLU A 131 -34.14 40.15 0.11
CA GLU A 131 -34.45 41.40 -0.61
C GLU A 131 -33.93 41.35 -2.07
N PRO A 132 -34.80 41.37 -3.10
CA PRO A 132 -34.37 41.26 -4.49
C PRO A 132 -33.40 42.37 -4.92
N GLY A 133 -32.23 41.98 -5.42
CA GLY A 133 -31.22 42.90 -5.95
C GLY A 133 -30.49 43.74 -4.91
N LYS A 134 -30.62 43.41 -3.61
CA LYS A 134 -29.96 44.15 -2.52
C LYS A 134 -28.85 43.38 -1.81
N THR A 135 -28.51 42.18 -2.27
CA THR A 135 -27.41 41.40 -1.67
C THR A 135 -26.11 42.18 -1.73
N ILE A 136 -25.36 42.19 -0.63
CA ILE A 136 -24.07 42.88 -0.52
C ILE A 136 -22.88 42.01 -0.95
N HIS A 137 -23.10 40.70 -1.07
CA HIS A 137 -22.12 39.72 -1.52
C HIS A 137 -22.53 39.05 -2.84
N GLU A 138 -21.53 38.61 -3.58
CA GLU A 138 -21.69 37.59 -4.62
C GLU A 138 -21.76 36.21 -3.95
N HIS A 139 -22.75 35.40 -4.31
CA HIS A 139 -22.94 34.07 -3.74
C HIS A 139 -22.60 32.99 -4.77
N ALA A 140 -21.74 32.05 -4.38
CA ALA A 140 -21.61 30.80 -5.11
C ALA A 140 -22.93 30.02 -5.00
N GLY A 141 -23.35 29.39 -6.09
CA GLY A 141 -24.55 28.58 -6.15
C GLY A 141 -24.23 27.15 -6.56
N LEU A 142 -25.07 26.22 -6.13
CA LEU A 142 -25.02 24.85 -6.59
C LEU A 142 -25.63 24.75 -7.99
N VAL A 143 -24.91 24.07 -8.89
CA VAL A 143 -25.42 23.78 -10.24
C VAL A 143 -26.52 22.72 -10.19
N ASN A 144 -26.33 21.71 -9.35
CA ASN A 144 -27.29 20.63 -9.11
C ASN A 144 -27.38 20.34 -7.62
N VAL A 145 -28.57 19.96 -7.14
CA VAL A 145 -28.80 19.57 -5.74
C VAL A 145 -29.01 18.06 -5.67
N ASP A 146 -28.20 17.37 -4.85
CA ASP A 146 -28.45 15.96 -4.52
C ASP A 146 -29.56 15.88 -3.46
N GLU A 147 -30.79 15.63 -3.88
CA GLU A 147 -31.93 15.52 -2.97
C GLU A 147 -31.78 14.41 -1.92
N CYS A 148 -30.98 13.38 -2.22
CA CYS A 148 -30.67 12.29 -1.29
C CYS A 148 -29.50 12.60 -0.35
N LYS A 149 -28.85 13.78 -0.47
CA LYS A 149 -27.80 14.26 0.45
C LYS A 149 -26.53 13.39 0.52
N ARG A 150 -26.26 12.55 -0.48
CA ARG A 150 -25.04 11.72 -0.52
C ARG A 150 -23.79 12.58 -0.65
N THR A 151 -23.83 13.62 -1.48
CA THR A 151 -22.67 14.51 -1.71
C THR A 151 -22.29 15.30 -0.46
N ILE A 152 -23.26 15.84 0.28
CA ILE A 152 -22.99 16.60 1.51
C ILE A 152 -22.46 15.70 2.63
N LEU A 153 -23.06 14.52 2.83
CA LEU A 153 -22.57 13.57 3.83
C LEU A 153 -21.15 13.10 3.49
N PHE A 154 -20.88 12.78 2.22
CA PHE A 154 -19.52 12.44 1.78
C PHE A 154 -18.53 13.57 2.09
N ALA A 155 -18.85 14.83 1.73
CA ALA A 155 -17.98 15.96 1.98
C ALA A 155 -17.68 16.17 3.48
N GLN A 156 -18.73 16.12 4.31
CA GLN A 156 -18.62 16.34 5.76
C GLN A 156 -17.84 15.21 6.46
N MET A 157 -18.06 13.95 6.07
CA MET A 157 -17.31 12.82 6.63
C MET A 157 -15.83 12.85 6.23
N GLN A 158 -15.52 13.21 4.97
CA GLN A 158 -14.14 13.35 4.51
C GLN A 158 -13.42 14.48 5.26
N LYS A 159 -14.09 15.63 5.43
CA LYS A 159 -13.57 16.73 6.23
C LYS A 159 -13.32 16.33 7.69
N ALA A 160 -14.29 15.70 8.34
CA ALA A 160 -14.16 15.23 9.71
C ALA A 160 -12.94 14.31 9.89
N ALA A 161 -12.74 13.38 8.94
CA ALA A 161 -11.59 12.48 8.97
C ALA A 161 -10.24 13.19 8.71
N ALA A 162 -10.23 14.22 7.87
CA ALA A 162 -9.04 15.02 7.58
C ALA A 162 -8.65 15.93 8.76
N ASP A 163 -9.62 16.51 9.46
CA ASP A 163 -9.39 17.40 10.61
C ASP A 163 -8.95 16.61 11.86
N HIS A 164 -9.29 15.34 11.94
CA HIS A 164 -9.00 14.46 13.08
C HIS A 164 -8.33 13.14 12.66
N PRO A 165 -7.10 13.19 12.12
CA PRO A 165 -6.40 12.00 11.67
C PRO A 165 -6.08 11.08 12.86
N GLY A 166 -6.48 9.81 12.75
CA GLY A 166 -6.20 8.78 13.75
C GLY A 166 -7.19 8.73 14.93
N GLU A 167 -8.13 9.66 15.01
CA GLU A 167 -9.21 9.62 16.00
C GLU A 167 -10.40 8.81 15.46
N GLU A 168 -11.14 8.16 16.37
CA GLU A 168 -12.42 7.53 16.04
C GLU A 168 -13.50 8.60 15.96
N ILE A 169 -14.29 8.59 14.89
CA ILE A 169 -15.30 9.60 14.60
C ILE A 169 -16.66 8.93 14.52
N ILE A 170 -17.60 9.44 15.32
CA ILE A 170 -18.99 9.08 15.25
C ILE A 170 -19.75 10.20 14.55
N PHE A 171 -20.27 9.92 13.36
CA PHE A 171 -20.96 10.88 12.53
C PHE A 171 -22.47 10.60 12.57
N ASP A 172 -23.22 11.42 13.29
CA ASP A 172 -24.68 11.33 13.36
C ASP A 172 -25.32 12.26 12.32
N PHE A 173 -26.20 11.71 11.49
CA PHE A 173 -27.03 12.47 10.57
C PHE A 173 -28.52 12.35 10.95
N PHE A 174 -29.24 13.47 10.99
CA PHE A 174 -30.66 13.54 11.37
C PHE A 174 -31.51 14.09 10.23
N ASP A 175 -32.55 13.33 9.84
CA ASP A 175 -33.47 13.66 8.76
C ASP A 175 -34.90 13.20 9.10
N ASP A 176 -35.93 13.87 8.58
CA ASP A 176 -37.32 13.45 8.78
C ASP A 176 -37.79 12.44 7.72
N ARG A 177 -37.14 12.38 6.55
CA ARG A 177 -37.66 11.65 5.39
C ARG A 177 -37.13 10.21 5.32
N PRO A 178 -37.98 9.19 5.50
CA PRO A 178 -37.54 7.79 5.49
C PRO A 178 -36.96 7.36 4.14
N GLU A 179 -37.42 7.92 3.02
CA GLU A 179 -36.88 7.64 1.69
C GLU A 179 -35.45 8.17 1.50
N ILE A 180 -35.10 9.30 2.12
CA ILE A 180 -33.72 9.82 2.10
C ILE A 180 -32.83 8.91 2.95
N LEU A 181 -33.26 8.60 4.18
CA LEU A 181 -32.52 7.73 5.08
C LEU A 181 -32.29 6.33 4.47
N GLY A 182 -33.31 5.75 3.82
CA GLY A 182 -33.18 4.46 3.14
C GLY A 182 -32.24 4.52 1.94
N ALA A 183 -32.29 5.58 1.13
CA ALA A 183 -31.36 5.76 0.00
C ALA A 183 -29.90 5.95 0.45
N LEU A 184 -29.70 6.65 1.58
CA LEU A 184 -28.38 6.84 2.20
C LEU A 184 -27.84 5.52 2.76
N GLU A 185 -28.68 4.76 3.47
CA GLU A 185 -28.33 3.44 3.99
C GLU A 185 -27.91 2.50 2.85
N GLU A 186 -28.72 2.40 1.80
CA GLU A 186 -28.43 1.56 0.64
C GLU A 186 -27.09 1.97 -0.01
N TYR A 187 -26.90 3.25 -0.27
CA TYR A 187 -25.72 3.76 -0.96
C TYR A 187 -24.44 3.51 -0.18
N PHE A 188 -24.40 3.92 1.10
CA PHE A 188 -23.19 3.82 1.90
C PHE A 188 -22.91 2.39 2.39
N THR A 189 -23.94 1.53 2.53
CA THR A 189 -23.72 0.11 2.79
C THR A 189 -23.16 -0.61 1.57
N LYS A 190 -23.61 -0.23 0.36
CA LYS A 190 -23.08 -0.79 -0.89
C LYS A 190 -21.66 -0.30 -1.18
N TYR A 191 -21.33 0.93 -0.81
CA TYR A 191 -20.04 1.58 -1.06
C TYR A 191 -19.39 2.07 0.25
N PRO A 192 -19.01 1.16 1.17
CA PRO A 192 -18.50 1.55 2.49
C PRO A 192 -17.15 2.27 2.42
N HIS A 193 -16.41 2.14 1.31
CA HIS A 193 -15.16 2.86 1.08
C HIS A 193 -15.36 4.36 0.83
N MET A 194 -16.60 4.79 0.58
CA MET A 194 -16.96 6.21 0.49
C MET A 194 -16.98 6.88 1.86
N ILE A 195 -17.03 6.10 2.94
CA ILE A 195 -16.88 6.56 4.32
C ILE A 195 -15.43 6.29 4.77
N PRO A 196 -14.72 7.28 5.32
CA PRO A 196 -13.40 7.06 5.90
C PRO A 196 -13.41 5.99 7.02
N LYS A 197 -12.35 5.20 7.12
CA LYS A 197 -12.23 4.02 7.99
C LYS A 197 -12.24 4.36 9.48
N ASN A 198 -11.95 5.60 9.81
CA ASN A 198 -12.03 6.13 11.16
C ASN A 198 -13.38 6.80 11.45
N VAL A 199 -14.33 6.76 10.51
CA VAL A 199 -15.68 7.33 10.63
C VAL A 199 -16.73 6.22 10.64
N GLY A 200 -17.63 6.26 11.61
CA GLY A 200 -18.87 5.48 11.64
C GLY A 200 -20.08 6.39 11.40
N LEU A 201 -20.82 6.15 10.32
CA LEU A 201 -22.04 6.89 9.98
C LEU A 201 -23.24 6.30 10.73
N ARG A 202 -24.02 7.14 11.40
CA ARG A 202 -25.27 6.77 12.06
C ARG A 202 -26.41 7.64 11.52
N LEU A 203 -27.41 6.99 10.95
CA LEU A 203 -28.58 7.63 10.36
C LEU A 203 -29.72 7.63 11.36
N HIS A 204 -30.29 8.80 11.66
CA HIS A 204 -31.38 8.95 12.61
C HIS A 204 -32.59 9.60 11.95
N SER A 205 -33.77 9.02 12.20
CA SER A 205 -35.04 9.65 11.86
C SER A 205 -35.44 10.63 12.96
N TYR A 206 -35.77 11.86 12.59
CA TYR A 206 -36.27 12.90 13.50
C TYR A 206 -37.14 13.93 12.75
N ALA A 207 -38.42 14.03 13.13
CA ALA A 207 -39.37 15.02 12.62
C ALA A 207 -40.03 15.85 13.74
N GLY A 208 -39.33 16.01 14.88
CA GLY A 208 -39.80 16.72 16.08
C GLY A 208 -40.23 15.80 17.25
N GLU A 209 -40.30 14.50 17.01
CA GLU A 209 -40.54 13.44 18.02
C GLU A 209 -39.25 12.90 18.64
N THR A 210 -39.26 11.70 19.21
CA THR A 210 -38.02 11.07 19.68
C THR A 210 -37.18 10.58 18.51
N ALA A 211 -35.93 11.04 18.40
CA ALA A 211 -35.02 10.56 17.37
C ALA A 211 -34.76 9.05 17.47
N LEU A 212 -34.84 8.35 16.34
CA LEU A 212 -34.66 6.90 16.22
C LEU A 212 -33.47 6.57 15.32
N LEU A 213 -32.54 5.74 15.80
CA LEU A 213 -31.44 5.21 14.99
C LEU A 213 -32.01 4.23 13.95
N VAL A 214 -31.80 4.54 12.67
CA VAL A 214 -32.24 3.75 11.52
C VAL A 214 -31.14 2.79 11.07
N ALA A 215 -29.92 3.31 10.91
CA ALA A 215 -28.78 2.52 10.44
C ALA A 215 -27.47 2.98 11.08
N ALA A 216 -26.51 2.06 11.19
CA ALA A 216 -25.13 2.34 11.59
C ALA A 216 -24.18 1.63 10.62
N ILE A 217 -23.37 2.42 9.91
CA ILE A 217 -22.56 1.96 8.79
C ILE A 217 -21.08 2.28 9.07
N PRO A 218 -20.21 1.28 9.25
CA PRO A 218 -18.79 1.51 9.44
C PRO A 218 -18.13 1.88 8.10
N GLY A 219 -17.19 2.82 8.14
CA GLY A 219 -16.38 3.16 6.97
C GLY A 219 -15.21 2.21 6.74
N THR A 220 -14.77 2.12 5.49
CA THR A 220 -13.61 1.29 5.09
C THR A 220 -12.57 2.04 4.26
N GLY A 221 -12.86 3.27 3.81
CA GLY A 221 -11.98 4.04 2.94
C GLY A 221 -10.87 4.78 3.69
N ASN A 222 -9.76 5.09 3.05
CA ASN A 222 -8.82 6.07 3.55
C ASN A 222 -9.37 7.49 3.32
N PRO A 223 -9.07 8.46 4.20
CA PRO A 223 -9.40 9.86 3.95
C PRO A 223 -8.80 10.38 2.63
N ILE A 224 -9.60 11.06 1.83
CA ILE A 224 -9.23 11.59 0.51
C ILE A 224 -8.85 13.08 0.66
N SER A 225 -7.60 13.44 0.35
CA SER A 225 -7.08 14.81 0.59
C SER A 225 -7.72 15.85 -0.30
N ASN A 226 -8.11 15.45 -1.51
CA ASN A 226 -8.76 16.29 -2.49
C ASN A 226 -10.24 15.95 -2.62
N TYR A 227 -10.90 15.58 -1.52
CA TYR A 227 -12.31 15.19 -1.53
C TYR A 227 -13.22 16.26 -2.17
N GLN A 228 -12.84 17.54 -2.14
CA GLN A 228 -13.56 18.63 -2.80
C GLN A 228 -13.69 18.38 -4.32
N LEU A 229 -12.63 17.87 -4.97
CA LEU A 229 -12.68 17.50 -6.38
C LEU A 229 -13.63 16.31 -6.63
N CYS A 230 -13.63 15.33 -5.73
CA CYS A 230 -14.56 14.20 -5.77
C CYS A 230 -16.01 14.68 -5.62
N VAL A 231 -16.29 15.60 -4.68
CA VAL A 231 -17.63 16.19 -4.49
C VAL A 231 -18.11 16.91 -5.75
N ARG A 232 -17.28 17.74 -6.37
CA ARG A 232 -17.63 18.39 -7.65
C ARG A 232 -17.89 17.38 -8.76
N THR A 233 -17.17 16.27 -8.76
CA THR A 233 -17.38 15.16 -9.70
C THR A 233 -18.71 14.46 -9.43
N MET A 234 -19.06 14.23 -8.17
CA MET A 234 -20.35 13.67 -7.75
C MET A 234 -21.51 14.58 -8.19
N HIS A 235 -21.45 15.89 -7.95
CA HIS A 235 -22.50 16.84 -8.38
C HIS A 235 -22.71 16.91 -9.90
N LYS A 236 -21.65 16.73 -10.69
CA LYS A 236 -21.77 16.64 -12.15
C LYS A 236 -22.41 15.33 -12.63
N ASN A 237 -22.45 14.32 -11.77
CA ASN A 237 -22.83 12.94 -12.11
C ASN A 237 -23.89 12.37 -11.14
N LEU A 238 -24.84 13.18 -10.67
CA LEU A 238 -25.87 12.73 -9.71
C LEU A 238 -26.71 11.52 -10.19
N ASN A 239 -26.84 11.35 -11.51
CA ASN A 239 -27.54 10.21 -12.11
C ASN A 239 -26.66 8.95 -12.22
N ALA A 240 -25.36 9.06 -11.96
CA ALA A 240 -24.36 7.99 -12.09
C ALA A 240 -23.50 7.86 -10.81
N MET A 241 -24.14 8.05 -9.64
CA MET A 241 -23.45 8.06 -8.33
C MET A 241 -22.84 6.70 -7.97
N ASN A 242 -23.36 5.61 -8.53
CA ASN A 242 -22.83 4.27 -8.37
C ASN A 242 -21.50 4.12 -9.11
N GLU A 243 -21.44 4.59 -10.35
CA GLU A 243 -20.24 4.60 -11.18
C GLU A 243 -19.16 5.49 -10.59
N VAL A 244 -19.54 6.65 -10.04
CA VAL A 244 -18.60 7.53 -9.31
C VAL A 244 -18.03 6.81 -8.08
N ALA A 245 -18.85 6.11 -7.30
CA ALA A 245 -18.37 5.37 -6.14
C ALA A 245 -17.41 4.24 -6.53
N GLU A 246 -17.72 3.48 -7.58
CA GLU A 246 -16.83 2.42 -8.08
C GLU A 246 -15.50 3.01 -8.59
N ALA A 247 -15.54 4.12 -9.32
CA ALA A 247 -14.32 4.79 -9.80
C ALA A 247 -13.42 5.30 -8.65
N LEU A 248 -14.02 5.70 -7.52
CA LEU A 248 -13.29 6.17 -6.35
C LEU A 248 -12.80 5.04 -5.44
N LYS A 249 -13.18 3.78 -5.70
CA LYS A 249 -12.84 2.64 -4.85
C LYS A 249 -11.34 2.43 -4.72
N ASP A 250 -10.62 2.46 -5.82
CA ASP A 250 -9.16 2.29 -5.79
C ASP A 250 -8.49 3.46 -5.08
N PHE A 251 -8.94 4.70 -5.31
CA PHE A 251 -8.41 5.89 -4.62
C PHE A 251 -8.66 5.85 -3.11
N ALA A 252 -9.84 5.40 -2.69
CA ALA A 252 -10.20 5.31 -1.29
C ALA A 252 -9.49 4.14 -0.60
N LEU A 253 -9.27 3.01 -1.26
CA LEU A 253 -8.71 1.81 -0.63
C LEU A 253 -7.18 1.71 -0.73
N THR A 254 -6.55 2.39 -1.69
CA THR A 254 -5.09 2.41 -1.80
C THR A 254 -4.47 3.35 -0.77
N THR A 255 -3.44 2.85 -0.06
CA THR A 255 -2.56 3.69 0.75
C THR A 255 -1.80 4.62 -0.19
N ARG A 256 -1.77 5.93 0.09
CA ARG A 256 -1.10 6.86 -0.84
C ARG A 256 0.37 6.48 -0.99
N PRO A 257 0.92 6.51 -2.21
CA PRO A 257 2.33 6.32 -2.47
C PRO A 257 3.26 7.09 -1.54
N GLU A 258 2.92 8.35 -1.26
CA GLU A 258 3.69 9.26 -0.43
C GLU A 258 3.73 8.83 1.04
N GLU A 259 2.63 8.29 1.58
CA GLU A 259 2.57 7.75 2.95
C GLU A 259 3.38 6.45 3.07
N LYS A 260 3.39 5.65 2.01
CA LYS A 260 4.22 4.44 1.95
C LYS A 260 5.70 4.79 1.89
N ILE A 261 6.10 5.73 1.04
CA ILE A 261 7.48 6.25 0.98
C ILE A 261 7.87 6.89 2.32
N PHE A 262 7.01 7.73 2.90
CA PHE A 262 7.27 8.40 4.16
C PHE A 262 7.45 7.38 5.30
N SER A 263 6.61 6.36 5.39
CA SER A 263 6.75 5.32 6.42
C SER A 263 8.04 4.51 6.27
N ILE A 264 8.48 4.22 5.04
CA ILE A 264 9.75 3.56 4.75
C ILE A 264 10.94 4.45 5.15
N VAL A 265 10.93 5.74 4.80
CA VAL A 265 12.04 6.67 5.10
C VAL A 265 12.08 7.06 6.58
N LYS A 266 10.93 7.13 7.26
CA LYS A 266 10.82 7.43 8.70
C LYS A 266 11.67 6.50 9.56
N GLU A 267 11.83 5.24 9.14
CA GLU A 267 12.72 4.27 9.79
C GLU A 267 14.15 4.81 9.96
N LEU A 268 14.69 5.48 8.93
CA LEU A 268 16.03 6.05 8.95
C LEU A 268 16.11 7.25 9.90
N ALA A 269 15.09 8.11 9.90
CA ALA A 269 15.01 9.25 10.80
C ALA A 269 14.94 8.83 12.27
N GLU A 270 14.11 7.83 12.60
CA GLU A 270 14.00 7.27 13.97
C GLU A 270 15.29 6.64 14.47
N LYS A 271 16.11 6.09 13.56
CA LYS A 271 17.45 5.56 13.86
C LYS A 271 18.54 6.63 13.88
N GLY A 272 18.22 7.90 13.63
CA GLY A 272 19.18 8.99 13.53
C GLY A 272 20.12 8.89 12.33
N LEU A 273 19.71 8.18 11.27
CA LEU A 273 20.47 7.92 10.04
C LEU A 273 19.96 8.74 8.85
N PHE A 274 19.17 9.79 9.09
CA PHE A 274 18.65 10.68 8.05
C PHE A 274 18.91 12.14 8.40
N LEU A 275 19.57 12.88 7.51
CA LEU A 275 19.90 14.29 7.65
C LEU A 275 19.03 15.14 6.74
N GLU A 276 18.87 16.41 7.09
CA GLU A 276 18.14 17.38 6.26
C GLU A 276 18.94 17.80 5.02
N SER A 277 20.27 17.78 5.11
CA SER A 277 21.15 18.26 4.05
C SER A 277 22.42 17.41 3.87
N SER A 278 22.98 17.45 2.66
CA SER A 278 24.25 16.80 2.32
C SER A 278 25.46 17.39 3.06
N GLU A 279 25.38 18.67 3.44
CA GLU A 279 26.45 19.44 4.05
C GLU A 279 26.79 18.92 5.45
N GLU A 280 25.81 18.31 6.11
CA GLU A 280 25.94 17.78 7.47
C GLU A 280 26.61 16.40 7.53
N ALA A 281 26.70 15.68 6.41
CA ALA A 281 27.19 14.31 6.38
C ALA A 281 28.62 14.17 6.95
N LYS A 282 29.51 15.14 6.65
CA LYS A 282 30.88 15.15 7.20
C LYS A 282 30.88 15.33 8.72
N ALA A 283 30.09 16.29 9.23
CA ALA A 283 29.99 16.55 10.66
C ALA A 283 29.35 15.36 11.39
N PHE A 284 28.37 14.72 10.77
CA PHE A 284 27.69 13.54 11.30
C PHE A 284 28.68 12.40 11.59
N PHE A 285 29.58 12.06 10.65
CA PHE A 285 30.57 10.99 10.87
C PHE A 285 31.67 11.35 11.87
N VAL A 286 31.93 12.64 12.10
CA VAL A 286 32.81 13.08 13.19
C VAL A 286 32.15 12.83 14.56
N GLN A 287 30.83 13.08 14.66
CA GLN A 287 30.07 12.86 15.90
C GLN A 287 29.71 11.38 16.11
N ASN A 288 29.54 10.62 15.03
CA ASN A 288 29.10 9.24 15.03
C ASN A 288 30.07 8.35 14.23
N PRO A 289 31.30 8.12 14.73
CA PRO A 289 32.37 7.44 13.97
C PRO A 289 32.06 5.97 13.64
N ASN A 290 31.12 5.35 14.37
CA ASN A 290 30.73 3.95 14.16
C ASN A 290 29.48 3.79 13.27
N ALA A 291 28.89 4.88 12.79
CA ALA A 291 27.72 4.80 11.93
C ALA A 291 28.10 4.21 10.56
N PRO A 292 27.39 3.17 10.07
CA PRO A 292 27.76 2.50 8.82
C PRO A 292 27.54 3.41 7.59
N PHE A 293 26.51 4.25 7.65
CA PHE A 293 26.13 5.23 6.62
C PHE A 293 25.24 6.34 7.22
N VAL A 294 24.89 7.33 6.41
CA VAL A 294 23.82 8.29 6.68
C VAL A 294 23.12 8.67 5.38
N ALA A 295 21.80 8.83 5.40
CA ALA A 295 20.99 9.22 4.26
C ALA A 295 20.63 10.71 4.32
N HIS A 296 20.37 11.33 3.18
CA HIS A 296 19.81 12.68 3.08
C HIS A 296 19.05 12.84 1.75
N PRO A 297 18.15 13.82 1.63
CA PRO A 297 17.47 14.12 0.38
C PRO A 297 18.47 14.36 -0.76
N SER A 298 18.16 13.83 -1.95
CA SER A 298 18.93 14.13 -3.15
C SER A 298 18.58 15.53 -3.64
N ARG A 299 19.58 16.31 -4.07
CA ARG A 299 19.35 17.60 -4.74
C ARG A 299 18.74 17.46 -6.13
N ARG A 300 18.81 16.25 -6.71
CA ARG A 300 18.23 15.92 -8.01
C ARG A 300 16.80 15.41 -7.83
N LYS A 301 15.94 15.73 -8.80
CA LYS A 301 14.56 15.28 -8.87
C LYS A 301 14.35 14.41 -10.10
N VAL A 302 13.53 13.37 -9.95
CA VAL A 302 13.08 12.48 -11.01
C VAL A 302 11.60 12.22 -10.73
N ASP A 303 10.74 12.44 -11.73
CA ASP A 303 9.29 12.65 -11.52
C ASP A 303 8.55 11.43 -10.90
N ASP A 304 9.09 10.23 -11.04
CA ASP A 304 8.50 8.98 -10.57
C ASP A 304 9.23 8.34 -9.38
N LEU A 305 10.22 9.03 -8.79
CA LEU A 305 10.98 8.54 -7.63
C LEU A 305 11.18 9.60 -6.55
N PHE A 306 11.00 9.19 -5.29
CA PHE A 306 11.60 9.89 -4.15
C PHE A 306 13.09 9.57 -4.09
N LEU A 307 13.94 10.52 -4.49
CA LEU A 307 15.39 10.34 -4.50
C LEU A 307 16.06 10.77 -3.20
N PHE A 308 16.93 9.92 -2.69
CA PHE A 308 17.81 10.21 -1.55
C PHE A 308 19.23 9.70 -1.83
N THR A 309 20.19 10.20 -1.07
CA THR A 309 21.61 9.86 -1.20
C THR A 309 22.09 9.28 0.12
N VAL A 310 22.81 8.18 0.04
CA VAL A 310 23.41 7.50 1.19
C VAL A 310 24.91 7.73 1.14
N SER A 311 25.43 8.44 2.14
CA SER A 311 26.85 8.71 2.33
C SER A 311 27.44 7.73 3.34
N TYR A 312 28.69 7.31 3.16
CA TYR A 312 29.37 6.39 4.07
C TYR A 312 30.90 6.56 4.06
N PRO A 313 31.58 6.32 5.19
CA PRO A 313 33.03 6.48 5.28
C PRO A 313 33.77 5.26 4.71
N THR A 314 34.90 5.52 4.06
CA THR A 314 35.87 4.52 3.58
C THR A 314 37.29 4.97 3.94
N SER A 315 38.27 4.10 3.79
CA SER A 315 39.69 4.48 3.89
C SER A 315 40.12 5.60 2.93
N LYS A 316 39.34 5.84 1.86
CA LYS A 316 39.59 6.88 0.84
C LYS A 316 38.75 8.16 1.04
N GLY A 317 38.03 8.26 2.14
CA GLY A 317 37.11 9.37 2.44
C GLY A 317 35.65 8.97 2.39
N ILE A 318 34.75 9.96 2.39
CA ILE A 318 33.30 9.72 2.35
C ILE A 318 32.87 9.55 0.89
N VAL A 319 32.23 8.42 0.61
CA VAL A 319 31.62 8.08 -0.68
C VAL A 319 30.11 8.18 -0.54
N ALA A 320 29.42 8.44 -1.64
CA ALA A 320 27.97 8.51 -1.68
C ALA A 320 27.39 7.73 -2.85
N SER A 321 26.25 7.08 -2.61
CA SER A 321 25.46 6.35 -3.61
C SER A 321 24.03 6.86 -3.59
N ARG A 322 23.40 7.01 -4.76
CA ARG A 322 22.04 7.55 -4.86
C ARG A 322 21.02 6.42 -4.97
N TYR A 323 19.91 6.58 -4.27
CA TYR A 323 18.81 5.64 -4.25
C TYR A 323 17.49 6.36 -4.54
N GLY A 324 16.49 5.59 -4.96
CA GLY A 324 15.13 6.08 -5.19
C GLY A 324 14.09 5.12 -4.66
N LEU A 325 12.98 5.63 -4.14
CA LEU A 325 11.77 4.85 -3.88
C LEU A 325 10.70 5.24 -4.89
N ASP A 326 10.11 4.26 -5.57
CA ASP A 326 8.93 4.52 -6.39
C ASP A 326 7.66 4.65 -5.54
N PHE A 327 6.57 4.99 -6.20
CA PHE A 327 5.25 5.13 -5.58
C PHE A 327 4.68 3.82 -5.01
N ALA A 328 5.22 2.66 -5.39
CA ALA A 328 4.88 1.38 -4.82
C ALA A 328 5.77 1.02 -3.60
N GLY A 329 6.77 1.84 -3.27
CA GLY A 329 7.73 1.59 -2.20
C GLY A 329 8.87 0.63 -2.58
N LYS A 330 9.09 0.39 -3.87
CA LYS A 330 10.24 -0.38 -4.35
C LYS A 330 11.50 0.48 -4.32
N LEU A 331 12.60 -0.09 -3.86
CA LEU A 331 13.89 0.58 -3.75
C LEU A 331 14.70 0.40 -5.03
N PHE A 332 15.41 1.45 -5.44
CA PHE A 332 16.29 1.44 -6.60
C PHE A 332 17.65 2.05 -6.26
N LEU A 333 18.74 1.47 -6.78
CA LEU A 333 20.03 2.14 -6.90
C LEU A 333 20.06 2.94 -8.20
N VAL A 334 20.53 4.18 -8.13
CA VAL A 334 20.51 5.15 -9.24
C VAL A 334 21.94 5.62 -9.51
N ASP A 335 22.50 5.16 -10.63
CA ASP A 335 23.88 5.48 -11.04
C ASP A 335 23.92 6.85 -11.75
N ASP A 336 23.07 7.04 -12.76
CA ASP A 336 22.83 8.28 -13.52
C ASP A 336 21.35 8.42 -13.96
N GLU A 337 20.94 9.55 -14.55
CA GLU A 337 19.53 9.94 -14.80
C GLU A 337 18.65 8.88 -15.49
N THR A 338 19.24 7.90 -16.17
CA THR A 338 18.53 6.88 -16.96
C THR A 338 18.69 5.44 -16.47
N LYS A 339 19.66 5.15 -15.59
CA LYS A 339 19.94 3.77 -15.14
C LYS A 339 19.52 3.57 -13.69
N ARG A 340 18.58 2.64 -13.52
CA ARG A 340 18.00 2.28 -12.22
C ARG A 340 18.08 0.77 -12.06
N PHE A 341 18.51 0.32 -10.90
CA PHE A 341 18.59 -1.10 -10.55
C PHE A 341 17.67 -1.34 -9.37
N GLU A 342 16.62 -2.13 -9.55
CA GLU A 342 15.71 -2.49 -8.45
C GLU A 342 16.48 -3.27 -7.39
N ILE A 343 16.25 -2.91 -6.13
CA ILE A 343 16.78 -3.56 -4.94
C ILE A 343 15.60 -4.14 -4.19
N GLU A 344 15.65 -5.45 -3.95
CA GLU A 344 14.73 -6.11 -3.03
C GLU A 344 15.01 -5.64 -1.60
N MET A 345 13.95 -5.18 -0.93
CA MET A 345 14.05 -4.67 0.43
C MET A 345 14.11 -5.84 1.42
N ASP A 346 15.13 -5.84 2.28
CA ASP A 346 15.30 -6.83 3.33
C ASP A 346 14.08 -6.84 4.28
N PRO A 347 13.63 -8.00 4.78
CA PRO A 347 12.51 -8.09 5.73
C PRO A 347 12.69 -7.25 7.00
N GLN A 348 13.93 -6.90 7.37
CA GLN A 348 14.25 -6.04 8.52
C GLN A 348 14.15 -4.54 8.21
N GLY A 349 13.83 -4.16 6.96
CA GLY A 349 13.54 -2.78 6.57
C GLY A 349 14.64 -2.11 5.76
N LEU A 350 14.44 -0.82 5.51
CA LEU A 350 15.30 -0.01 4.65
C LEU A 350 16.70 0.15 5.25
N ALA A 351 16.84 0.33 6.57
CA ALA A 351 18.15 0.52 7.18
C ALA A 351 19.04 -0.72 7.04
N ALA A 352 18.45 -1.91 7.23
CA ALA A 352 19.16 -3.18 7.06
C ALA A 352 19.58 -3.40 5.61
N THR A 353 18.66 -3.14 4.67
CA THR A 353 18.93 -3.20 3.23
C THR A 353 20.11 -2.29 2.86
N LEU A 354 20.06 -1.02 3.26
CA LEU A 354 21.12 -0.06 2.95
C LEU A 354 22.45 -0.44 3.60
N ALA A 355 22.46 -0.98 4.83
CA ALA A 355 23.68 -1.43 5.48
C ALA A 355 24.40 -2.52 4.69
N ILE A 356 23.66 -3.52 4.17
CA ILE A 356 24.21 -4.61 3.35
C ILE A 356 24.82 -4.05 2.06
N TYR A 357 24.08 -3.21 1.35
CA TYR A 357 24.52 -2.65 0.08
C TYR A 357 25.70 -1.68 0.23
N VAL A 358 25.71 -0.89 1.31
CA VAL A 358 26.84 -0.01 1.65
C VAL A 358 28.09 -0.84 1.94
N GLU A 359 27.98 -1.93 2.69
CA GLU A 359 29.14 -2.79 2.99
C GLU A 359 29.72 -3.43 1.72
N HIS A 360 28.86 -3.87 0.80
CA HIS A 360 29.29 -4.34 -0.51
C HIS A 360 30.00 -3.24 -1.31
N ALA A 361 29.44 -2.03 -1.33
CA ALA A 361 30.04 -0.90 -2.04
C ALA A 361 31.39 -0.47 -1.43
N LYS A 362 31.52 -0.46 -0.09
CA LYS A 362 32.78 -0.19 0.62
C LYS A 362 33.87 -1.16 0.19
N ASN A 363 33.58 -2.47 0.18
CA ASN A 363 34.53 -3.48 -0.23
C ASN A 363 35.04 -3.25 -1.67
N ILE A 364 34.17 -2.83 -2.58
CA ILE A 364 34.57 -2.49 -3.96
C ILE A 364 35.50 -1.26 -3.98
N VAL A 365 35.12 -0.19 -3.29
CA VAL A 365 35.93 1.05 -3.23
C VAL A 365 37.31 0.79 -2.61
N GLU A 366 37.38 -0.03 -1.57
CA GLU A 366 38.62 -0.34 -0.86
C GLU A 366 39.56 -1.25 -1.65
N THR A 367 39.01 -2.15 -2.46
CA THR A 367 39.80 -3.11 -3.26
C THR A 367 40.22 -2.59 -4.64
N THR A 368 39.63 -1.51 -5.13
CA THR A 368 39.93 -0.95 -6.46
C THR A 368 41.03 0.11 -6.39
N GLU A 369 42.21 -0.10 -6.97
CA GLU A 369 43.36 0.81 -6.83
C GLU A 369 43.20 2.18 -7.54
N ASP A 370 42.45 2.26 -8.64
CA ASP A 370 42.19 3.49 -9.41
C ASP A 370 40.68 3.82 -9.42
N TRP A 371 40.21 4.64 -8.47
CA TRP A 371 38.80 5.07 -8.42
C TRP A 371 38.52 6.36 -9.23
N ASP A 372 39.57 7.11 -9.59
CA ASP A 372 39.46 8.40 -10.32
C ASP A 372 39.40 8.25 -11.84
N LYS A 373 39.35 7.02 -12.38
CA LYS A 373 39.15 6.78 -13.81
C LYS A 373 38.04 5.77 -14.01
N PRO A 374 36.98 6.09 -14.78
CA PRO A 374 35.94 5.12 -15.08
C PRO A 374 36.60 3.99 -15.85
N VAL A 375 36.59 2.80 -15.28
CA VAL A 375 36.94 1.59 -16.03
C VAL A 375 35.83 1.41 -17.05
N MET A 376 36.07 1.94 -18.25
CA MET A 376 35.44 1.50 -19.47
C MET A 376 35.64 -0.02 -19.57
N GLN A 377 34.58 -0.76 -19.34
CA GLN A 377 34.35 -1.97 -20.12
C GLN A 377 33.67 -1.54 -21.43
N THR A 378 34.43 -1.56 -22.52
CA THR A 378 33.92 -1.50 -23.89
C THR A 378 34.12 -2.89 -24.53
N PRO A 379 33.30 -3.32 -25.50
CA PRO A 379 31.85 -3.45 -25.49
C PRO A 379 31.41 -4.84 -26.01
N GLU A 380 30.63 -5.60 -25.25
CA GLU A 380 29.75 -6.69 -25.73
C GLU A 380 28.50 -6.64 -24.83
N SER A 381 27.26 -6.56 -25.27
CA SER A 381 26.58 -6.51 -26.55
C SER A 381 25.37 -5.56 -26.38
N LYS A 382 24.57 -5.32 -27.42
CA LYS A 382 23.24 -4.66 -27.31
C LYS A 382 22.44 -5.26 -26.15
N PRO A 383 21.47 -4.56 -25.52
CA PRO A 383 20.62 -5.18 -24.50
C PRO A 383 20.03 -6.45 -25.11
N GLU A 384 20.55 -7.60 -24.69
CA GLU A 384 20.12 -8.88 -25.23
C GLU A 384 18.68 -9.03 -24.79
N GLU A 385 17.79 -9.23 -25.77
CA GLU A 385 16.47 -9.79 -25.49
C GLU A 385 16.71 -11.04 -24.65
N VAL A 386 16.41 -10.94 -23.35
CA VAL A 386 16.50 -12.06 -22.42
C VAL A 386 15.70 -13.19 -23.05
N SER A 387 16.38 -14.26 -23.40
CA SER A 387 15.75 -15.38 -24.07
C SER A 387 14.68 -15.98 -23.16
N LYS A 388 13.67 -16.64 -23.73
CA LYS A 388 12.60 -17.25 -22.93
C LYS A 388 13.16 -18.26 -21.91
N GLY A 389 14.27 -18.94 -22.25
CA GLY A 389 15.00 -19.80 -21.31
C GLY A 389 15.62 -19.05 -20.13
N GLU A 390 16.20 -17.87 -20.38
CA GLU A 390 16.80 -17.04 -19.32
C GLU A 390 15.74 -16.46 -18.38
N ALA A 391 14.61 -16.00 -18.91
CA ALA A 391 13.49 -15.51 -18.11
C ALA A 391 12.92 -16.61 -17.18
N LEU A 392 12.71 -17.81 -17.73
CA LEU A 392 12.26 -18.98 -16.96
C LEU A 392 13.29 -19.42 -15.91
N TYR A 393 14.59 -19.34 -16.23
CA TYR A 393 15.63 -19.65 -15.26
C TYR A 393 15.70 -18.62 -14.13
N GLN A 394 15.52 -17.33 -14.43
CA GLN A 394 15.43 -16.27 -13.43
C GLN A 394 14.25 -16.51 -12.47
N GLU A 395 13.08 -16.88 -13.00
CA GLU A 395 11.91 -17.27 -12.18
C GLU A 395 12.26 -18.43 -11.22
N LEU A 396 12.97 -19.45 -11.71
CA LEU A 396 13.44 -20.54 -10.84
C LEU A 396 14.39 -20.04 -9.75
N THR A 397 15.31 -19.11 -10.05
CA THR A 397 16.25 -18.58 -9.05
C THR A 397 15.61 -17.70 -7.98
N MET A 398 14.45 -17.10 -8.29
CA MET A 398 13.63 -16.34 -7.33
C MET A 398 12.66 -17.23 -6.55
N SER A 399 12.49 -18.51 -6.94
CA SER A 399 11.59 -19.44 -6.26
C SER A 399 12.12 -19.85 -4.88
N PRO A 400 11.25 -20.14 -3.90
CA PRO A 400 11.65 -20.61 -2.58
C PRO A 400 12.37 -21.96 -2.60
N TYR A 401 12.28 -22.69 -3.72
CA TYR A 401 12.97 -23.95 -3.93
C TYR A 401 14.45 -23.75 -4.27
N PHE A 402 14.90 -22.55 -4.66
CA PHE A 402 16.27 -22.32 -5.08
C PHE A 402 17.25 -22.17 -3.91
N VAL A 403 18.38 -22.87 -4.00
CA VAL A 403 19.45 -22.86 -3.02
C VAL A 403 20.76 -22.49 -3.73
N ALA A 404 21.26 -21.29 -3.43
CA ALA A 404 22.49 -20.76 -4.02
C ALA A 404 23.75 -21.57 -3.67
N ASP A 405 23.80 -22.14 -2.46
CA ASP A 405 24.91 -22.99 -2.00
C ASP A 405 24.53 -24.48 -2.09
N ALA A 406 25.15 -25.19 -3.02
CA ALA A 406 24.91 -26.62 -3.25
C ALA A 406 25.13 -27.49 -2.00
N ASN A 407 25.98 -27.05 -1.05
CA ASN A 407 26.26 -27.78 0.18
C ASN A 407 25.12 -27.67 1.21
N LYS A 408 24.22 -26.69 1.04
CA LYS A 408 23.08 -26.46 1.93
C LYS A 408 21.82 -27.22 1.52
N ALA A 409 21.78 -27.84 0.34
CA ALA A 409 20.59 -28.52 -0.18
C ALA A 409 20.01 -29.55 0.81
N LYS A 410 20.88 -30.33 1.50
CA LYS A 410 20.47 -31.29 2.53
C LYS A 410 19.82 -30.62 3.74
N ALA A 411 20.41 -29.52 4.21
CA ALA A 411 19.91 -28.79 5.37
C ALA A 411 18.58 -28.10 5.05
N VAL A 412 18.42 -27.54 3.84
CA VAL A 412 17.18 -26.89 3.38
C VAL A 412 16.05 -27.90 3.26
N LEU A 413 16.29 -29.08 2.68
CA LEU A 413 15.29 -30.16 2.62
C LEU A 413 14.90 -30.69 4.00
N ALA A 414 15.84 -30.76 4.95
CA ALA A 414 15.54 -31.18 6.32
C ALA A 414 14.73 -30.12 7.09
N ALA A 415 14.96 -28.83 6.81
CA ALA A 415 14.24 -27.72 7.45
C ALA A 415 12.84 -27.48 6.85
N ASN A 416 12.60 -27.91 5.61
CA ASN A 416 11.35 -27.71 4.87
C ASN A 416 10.81 -29.05 4.36
N PRO A 417 10.24 -29.90 5.23
CA PRO A 417 9.81 -31.27 4.88
C PRO A 417 8.70 -31.33 3.82
N GLU A 418 8.00 -30.23 3.60
CA GLU A 418 6.98 -30.05 2.56
C GLU A 418 7.57 -29.84 1.15
N PHE A 419 8.86 -29.51 1.02
CA PHE A 419 9.48 -29.30 -0.28
C PHE A 419 9.74 -30.65 -0.98
N PRO A 420 9.18 -30.86 -2.19
CA PRO A 420 9.42 -32.09 -2.93
C PRO A 420 10.87 -32.19 -3.45
N PHE A 421 11.54 -31.05 -3.63
CA PHE A 421 12.95 -30.91 -4.02
C PHE A 421 13.44 -29.48 -3.70
N VAL A 422 14.73 -29.27 -3.85
CA VAL A 422 15.35 -27.95 -3.98
C VAL A 422 16.07 -27.83 -5.33
N ILE A 423 16.17 -26.63 -5.87
CA ILE A 423 16.81 -26.29 -7.14
C ILE A 423 18.17 -25.66 -6.84
N ARG A 424 19.19 -26.01 -7.60
CA ARG A 424 20.49 -25.34 -7.55
C ARG A 424 21.08 -25.18 -8.94
N LYS A 425 22.02 -24.27 -9.09
CA LYS A 425 22.83 -24.16 -10.30
C LYS A 425 23.58 -25.48 -10.55
N SER A 426 23.57 -25.96 -11.80
CA SER A 426 24.31 -27.16 -12.17
C SER A 426 25.79 -26.83 -12.23
N GLY A 427 26.64 -27.66 -11.61
CA GLY A 427 28.10 -27.55 -11.71
C GLY A 427 28.65 -27.98 -13.07
N THR A 428 27.82 -28.63 -13.90
CA THR A 428 28.18 -29.05 -15.25
C THR A 428 27.38 -28.22 -16.25
N PRO A 429 28.02 -27.43 -17.13
CA PRO A 429 27.35 -26.73 -18.21
C PRO A 429 27.01 -27.68 -19.37
N LYS A 430 26.07 -27.29 -20.24
CA LYS A 430 25.78 -27.93 -21.52
C LYS A 430 25.66 -26.81 -22.55
N GLU A 431 26.41 -26.90 -23.64
CA GLU A 431 26.40 -25.87 -24.68
C GLU A 431 24.98 -25.64 -25.22
N GLY A 432 24.60 -24.37 -25.38
CA GLY A 432 23.27 -23.95 -25.85
C GLY A 432 22.14 -24.10 -24.82
N MET A 433 22.44 -24.37 -23.55
CA MET A 433 21.42 -24.51 -22.49
C MET A 433 21.85 -23.90 -21.16
N ILE A 434 20.89 -23.34 -20.44
CA ILE A 434 21.03 -22.96 -19.03
C ILE A 434 20.75 -24.19 -18.17
N THR A 435 21.76 -24.67 -17.42
CA THR A 435 21.66 -25.93 -16.69
C THR A 435 21.45 -25.74 -15.19
N PHE A 436 20.55 -26.54 -14.63
CA PHE A 436 20.25 -26.57 -13.21
C PHE A 436 19.99 -27.98 -12.72
N THR A 437 19.85 -28.14 -11.41
CA THR A 437 19.73 -29.45 -10.78
C THR A 437 18.67 -29.40 -9.70
N THR A 438 17.70 -30.32 -9.74
CA THR A 438 16.84 -30.58 -8.59
C THR A 438 17.52 -31.61 -7.68
N VAL A 439 17.44 -31.40 -6.37
CA VAL A 439 17.94 -32.31 -5.34
C VAL A 439 16.78 -32.66 -4.44
N PHE A 440 16.58 -33.95 -4.18
CA PHE A 440 15.45 -34.45 -3.40
C PHE A 440 15.84 -35.69 -2.61
N ASP A 441 15.12 -35.91 -1.52
CA ASP A 441 15.36 -37.05 -0.63
C ASP A 441 14.60 -38.29 -1.07
N THR A 442 15.23 -39.46 -0.91
CA THR A 442 14.71 -40.78 -1.26
C THR A 442 15.03 -41.78 -0.14
N SER A 443 14.45 -42.97 -0.15
CA SER A 443 14.81 -43.99 0.85
C SER A 443 16.26 -44.46 0.74
N LYS A 444 16.96 -44.08 -0.34
CA LYS A 444 18.36 -44.40 -0.62
C LYS A 444 19.29 -43.18 -0.46
N GLY A 445 18.80 -42.11 0.16
CA GLY A 445 19.52 -40.86 0.36
C GLY A 445 19.21 -39.81 -0.71
N LEU A 446 20.02 -38.76 -0.75
CA LEU A 446 19.83 -37.63 -1.65
C LEU A 446 20.14 -38.04 -3.09
N VAL A 447 19.17 -37.77 -3.98
CA VAL A 447 19.32 -37.92 -5.42
C VAL A 447 19.19 -36.57 -6.09
N SER A 448 19.89 -36.39 -7.20
CA SER A 448 19.81 -35.19 -8.00
C SER A 448 19.52 -35.48 -9.46
N THR A 449 18.63 -34.69 -10.06
CA THR A 449 18.32 -34.75 -11.50
C THR A 449 18.73 -33.44 -12.15
N ARG A 450 19.45 -33.53 -13.27
CA ARG A 450 19.95 -32.35 -14.00
C ARG A 450 18.99 -31.99 -15.13
N PHE A 451 18.78 -30.70 -15.32
CA PHE A 451 17.91 -30.14 -16.35
C PHE A 451 18.64 -29.07 -17.16
N GLY A 452 18.13 -28.78 -18.35
CA GLY A 452 18.58 -27.69 -19.23
C GLY A 452 17.41 -26.95 -19.86
N LEU A 453 17.48 -25.62 -19.92
CA LEU A 453 16.58 -24.77 -20.70
C LEU A 453 17.34 -24.22 -21.92
N ASN A 454 16.78 -24.37 -23.12
CA ASN A 454 17.30 -23.69 -24.31
C ASN A 454 16.74 -22.25 -24.40
N ASN A 455 17.22 -21.46 -25.36
CA ASN A 455 16.80 -20.07 -25.55
C ASN A 455 15.29 -19.92 -25.83
N GLN A 456 14.64 -20.96 -26.38
CA GLN A 456 13.20 -21.00 -26.65
C GLN A 456 12.36 -21.35 -25.42
N GLY A 457 12.99 -21.68 -24.28
CA GLY A 457 12.33 -22.09 -23.05
C GLY A 457 11.88 -23.55 -23.04
N ASP A 458 12.37 -24.39 -23.97
CA ASP A 458 12.14 -25.82 -23.92
C ASP A 458 12.97 -26.45 -22.79
N LEU A 459 12.33 -27.28 -21.98
CA LEU A 459 12.96 -27.99 -20.87
C LEU A 459 13.48 -29.38 -21.31
N PHE A 460 14.70 -29.70 -20.90
CA PHE A 460 15.35 -30.98 -21.14
C PHE A 460 15.79 -31.62 -19.82
N VAL A 461 15.63 -32.94 -19.70
CA VAL A 461 16.36 -33.73 -18.70
C VAL A 461 17.74 -34.08 -19.26
N LEU A 462 18.78 -33.90 -18.46
CA LEU A 462 20.17 -34.16 -18.85
C LEU A 462 20.72 -35.37 -18.08
N ASP A 463 21.22 -36.36 -18.82
CA ASP A 463 21.94 -37.50 -18.26
C ASP A 463 23.29 -37.71 -19.00
N ASN A 464 23.96 -38.82 -18.71
CA ASN A 464 25.24 -39.15 -19.34
C ASN A 464 25.12 -39.53 -20.82
N LYS A 465 23.89 -39.82 -21.31
CA LYS A 465 23.60 -40.24 -22.69
C LYS A 465 23.14 -39.08 -23.56
N GLY A 466 22.60 -38.01 -22.98
CA GLY A 466 22.25 -36.82 -23.75
C GLY A 466 21.26 -35.89 -23.05
N ALA A 467 20.58 -35.09 -23.88
CA ALA A 467 19.51 -34.18 -23.46
C ALA A 467 18.19 -34.69 -24.05
N HIS A 468 17.21 -34.95 -23.19
CA HIS A 468 15.89 -35.46 -23.56
C HIS A 468 14.83 -34.39 -23.35
N LYS A 469 14.16 -33.94 -24.42
CA LYS A 469 13.15 -32.88 -24.37
C LYS A 469 11.90 -33.36 -23.64
N ILE A 470 11.41 -32.57 -22.71
CA ILE A 470 10.14 -32.84 -22.02
C ILE A 470 9.01 -32.24 -22.86
N THR A 471 8.09 -33.08 -23.35
CA THR A 471 7.05 -32.71 -24.32
C THR A 471 5.67 -32.48 -23.71
N ASP A 472 5.52 -32.68 -22.40
CA ASP A 472 4.25 -32.54 -21.67
C ASP A 472 4.13 -31.11 -21.11
N VAL A 473 3.40 -30.23 -21.82
CA VAL A 473 3.45 -28.75 -21.64
C VAL A 473 2.17 -28.14 -21.05
N SER A 474 1.35 -28.91 -20.33
CA SER A 474 0.09 -28.40 -19.76
C SER A 474 0.23 -27.66 -18.42
N GLU A 475 1.42 -27.62 -17.83
CA GLU A 475 1.69 -27.07 -16.49
C GLU A 475 2.84 -26.06 -16.54
N ASP A 476 2.92 -25.18 -15.54
CA ASP A 476 4.07 -24.28 -15.36
C ASP A 476 5.37 -25.06 -15.07
N LEU A 477 6.51 -24.36 -15.18
CA LEU A 477 7.83 -25.00 -15.10
C LEU A 477 8.04 -25.74 -13.77
N LEU A 478 7.53 -25.20 -12.66
CA LEU A 478 7.66 -25.79 -11.34
C LEU A 478 6.78 -27.04 -11.19
N GLY A 479 5.58 -27.04 -11.75
CA GLY A 479 4.70 -28.20 -11.86
C GLY A 479 5.38 -29.36 -12.60
N ILE A 480 5.99 -29.05 -13.75
CA ILE A 480 6.76 -30.04 -14.53
C ILE A 480 7.91 -30.63 -13.71
N LEU A 481 8.70 -29.79 -13.03
CA LEU A 481 9.82 -30.25 -12.18
C LEU A 481 9.33 -31.11 -11.00
N THR A 482 8.18 -30.78 -10.43
CA THR A 482 7.55 -31.57 -9.35
C THR A 482 7.14 -32.95 -9.84
N LYS A 483 6.43 -33.02 -10.97
CA LYS A 483 6.01 -34.28 -11.59
C LYS A 483 7.20 -35.17 -11.94
N GLN A 484 8.25 -34.59 -12.54
CA GLN A 484 9.48 -35.32 -12.90
C GLN A 484 10.24 -35.81 -11.67
N THR A 485 10.34 -34.97 -10.64
CA THR A 485 10.98 -35.34 -9.37
C THR A 485 10.24 -36.50 -8.70
N LEU A 486 8.91 -36.41 -8.60
CA LEU A 486 8.09 -37.46 -7.99
C LEU A 486 8.23 -38.79 -8.75
N THR A 487 8.20 -38.73 -10.08
CA THR A 487 8.40 -39.90 -10.96
C THR A 487 9.78 -40.53 -10.74
N THR A 488 10.81 -39.71 -10.63
CA THR A 488 12.19 -40.16 -10.42
C THR A 488 12.36 -40.76 -9.01
N LYS A 489 11.78 -40.13 -7.99
CA LYS A 489 11.78 -40.61 -6.60
C LYS A 489 11.15 -42.00 -6.48
N VAL A 490 10.03 -42.25 -7.17
CA VAL A 490 9.41 -43.58 -7.23
C VAL A 490 10.32 -44.61 -7.90
N ARG A 491 10.98 -44.25 -9.01
CA ARG A 491 11.91 -45.15 -9.72
C ARG A 491 13.12 -45.50 -8.87
N VAL A 492 13.75 -44.52 -8.23
CA VAL A 492 14.91 -44.71 -7.34
C VAL A 492 14.58 -45.63 -6.17
N ASN A 493 13.43 -45.42 -5.52
CA ASN A 493 13.01 -46.22 -4.37
C ASN A 493 12.72 -47.68 -4.75
N ARG A 494 12.36 -47.95 -6.02
CA ARG A 494 12.04 -49.29 -6.53
C ARG A 494 13.21 -50.03 -7.18
N ALA A 495 14.21 -49.32 -7.67
CA ALA A 495 15.38 -49.95 -8.31
C ALA A 495 16.17 -50.80 -7.29
N GLU A 496 16.83 -51.86 -7.70
CA GLU A 496 17.78 -52.58 -6.82
C GLU A 496 19.11 -51.83 -6.76
N ASN A 497 19.67 -51.47 -7.92
CA ASN A 497 20.87 -50.63 -8.06
C ASN A 497 20.53 -49.25 -8.62
N LEU A 498 21.17 -48.19 -8.09
CA LEU A 498 21.00 -46.82 -8.58
C LEU A 498 21.50 -46.61 -10.02
N GLY A 499 22.44 -47.45 -10.47
CA GLY A 499 22.97 -47.43 -11.84
C GLY A 499 21.96 -47.81 -12.93
N ASP A 500 20.87 -48.49 -12.56
CA ASP A 500 19.86 -48.99 -13.50
C ASP A 500 18.77 -47.94 -13.80
N VAL A 501 18.77 -46.83 -13.07
CA VAL A 501 17.81 -45.73 -13.27
C VAL A 501 18.25 -44.90 -14.48
N THR A 502 17.70 -45.22 -15.65
CA THR A 502 17.89 -44.47 -16.90
C THR A 502 16.62 -43.73 -17.31
N PHE A 503 16.78 -42.57 -17.96
CA PHE A 503 15.68 -41.78 -18.49
C PHE A 503 15.46 -42.14 -19.96
N ARG A 504 14.51 -43.04 -20.26
CA ARG A 504 14.04 -43.28 -21.64
C ARG A 504 12.66 -42.68 -21.83
N ASP A 505 12.46 -42.05 -22.99
CA ASP A 505 11.16 -41.64 -23.50
C ASP A 505 10.21 -42.84 -23.57
N GLN A 506 8.93 -42.63 -23.22
CA GLN A 506 7.89 -43.64 -23.39
C GLN A 506 7.46 -43.86 -24.85
N ASN A 507 8.13 -43.26 -25.85
CA ASN A 507 7.71 -43.27 -27.26
C ASN A 507 8.79 -43.70 -28.27
N THR A 508 9.67 -44.65 -27.92
CA THR A 508 10.49 -45.34 -28.93
C THR A 508 10.54 -46.83 -28.69
N THR A 509 10.00 -47.56 -29.66
CA THR A 509 10.02 -49.00 -29.85
C THR A 509 11.45 -49.57 -29.85
N ASP A 510 11.54 -50.83 -29.42
CA ASP A 510 12.74 -51.64 -29.26
C ASP A 510 13.79 -51.53 -30.38
N SER A 511 15.06 -51.45 -29.97
CA SER A 511 16.11 -52.31 -30.53
C SER A 511 17.32 -52.38 -29.60
N LYS A 512 17.87 -53.60 -29.51
CA LYS A 512 19.05 -54.01 -28.73
C LYS A 512 20.32 -53.48 -29.38
N GLU A 513 21.29 -53.06 -28.57
CA GLU A 513 22.64 -53.65 -28.58
C GLU A 513 23.46 -53.22 -27.35
N GLU A 514 24.16 -54.19 -26.78
CA GLU A 514 25.08 -54.07 -25.66
C GLU A 514 26.36 -53.36 -26.10
N THR A 515 26.84 -52.41 -25.30
CA THR A 515 28.27 -52.25 -25.05
C THR A 515 28.47 -51.70 -23.64
N ASN A 516 29.19 -52.48 -22.83
CA ASN A 516 29.61 -52.14 -21.48
C ASN A 516 30.48 -50.87 -21.48
N GLN A 517 30.06 -49.85 -20.73
CA GLN A 517 30.94 -49.04 -19.88
C GLN A 517 30.10 -48.14 -18.95
N THR A 518 30.55 -48.07 -17.71
CA THR A 518 29.90 -47.62 -16.47
C THR A 518 29.50 -46.13 -16.43
N GLY A 519 28.31 -45.82 -15.87
CA GLY A 519 28.01 -44.48 -15.36
C GLY A 519 26.51 -44.16 -15.20
N GLY A 520 25.95 -44.44 -14.01
CA GLY A 520 24.64 -43.98 -13.55
C GLY A 520 24.75 -43.09 -12.30
N VAL A 521 23.65 -42.41 -11.95
CA VAL A 521 23.38 -41.53 -10.78
C VAL A 521 24.56 -41.32 -9.81
N LEU A 522 25.08 -40.08 -9.75
CA LEU A 522 26.12 -39.70 -8.79
C LEU A 522 25.55 -39.58 -7.37
N ALA A 523 25.89 -40.52 -6.49
CA ALA A 523 25.77 -40.38 -5.05
C ALA A 523 27.04 -39.71 -4.50
N ALA A 524 26.89 -38.63 -3.72
CA ALA A 524 28.01 -37.98 -3.05
C ALA A 524 28.23 -38.58 -1.65
N GLU A 525 29.28 -39.40 -1.50
CA GLU A 525 29.83 -39.77 -0.19
C GLU A 525 31.29 -39.28 -0.05
N LYS A 526 31.61 -38.70 1.12
CA LYS A 526 32.93 -38.25 1.66
C LYS A 526 33.39 -36.85 1.21
N GLY A 527 33.81 -35.91 2.07
CA GLY A 527 34.04 -35.87 3.51
C GLY A 527 34.64 -34.50 3.90
N PHE A 528 34.35 -34.05 5.11
CA PHE A 528 34.79 -32.81 5.75
C PHE A 528 36.33 -32.71 5.88
N PHE A 529 36.83 -31.46 5.89
CA PHE A 529 38.20 -30.99 6.19
C PHE A 529 39.19 -32.00 6.82
N ALA A 530 40.33 -32.21 6.13
CA ALA A 530 41.62 -32.53 6.75
C ALA A 530 42.67 -31.54 6.18
N PRO A 531 43.54 -30.92 7.00
CA PRO A 531 44.52 -29.97 6.50
C PRO A 531 45.69 -30.68 5.81
N LYS A 532 46.12 -30.13 4.68
CA LYS A 532 47.34 -30.53 3.95
C LYS A 532 48.57 -30.31 4.83
N LEU A 533 49.24 -31.39 5.24
CA LEU A 533 50.60 -31.34 5.77
C LEU A 533 51.60 -31.39 4.60
N LYS A 534 52.47 -30.37 4.54
CA LYS A 534 53.64 -30.31 3.66
C LYS A 534 54.66 -31.37 4.09
N GLN A 535 55.16 -32.14 3.12
CA GLN A 535 56.38 -32.95 3.28
C GLN A 535 57.60 -32.05 3.50
N PRO A 536 58.56 -32.49 4.34
CA PRO A 536 59.96 -32.18 4.16
C PRO A 536 60.72 -33.38 3.59
N THR A 537 61.61 -33.06 2.67
CA THR A 537 62.64 -33.89 2.06
C THR A 537 63.74 -34.27 3.06
N GLY A 538 64.13 -35.55 3.05
CA GLY A 538 65.54 -35.96 2.98
C GLY A 538 66.33 -36.19 4.27
N GLU A 539 66.70 -37.47 4.45
CA GLU A 539 68.01 -38.00 4.89
C GLU A 539 68.24 -38.56 6.30
N HIS A 540 68.51 -39.88 6.26
CA HIS A 540 69.43 -40.75 7.00
C HIS A 540 69.05 -41.46 8.33
N PRO A 541 69.47 -42.76 8.48
CA PRO A 541 69.04 -43.69 9.54
C PRO A 541 70.11 -43.87 10.65
N LEU A 542 69.80 -44.78 11.60
CA LEU A 542 70.55 -45.25 12.80
C LEU A 542 70.11 -44.53 14.08
N GLY A 543 69.81 -45.16 15.22
CA GLY A 543 69.84 -46.53 15.71
C GLY A 543 69.69 -46.50 17.25
N HIS A 544 69.34 -47.64 17.87
CA HIS A 544 69.32 -47.90 19.34
C HIS A 544 68.29 -47.10 20.17
N ASP A 545 67.72 -47.56 21.28
CA ASP A 545 67.49 -48.85 21.92
C ASP A 545 66.54 -48.57 23.10
N MET A 546 65.83 -49.60 23.56
CA MET A 546 65.28 -49.79 24.91
C MET A 546 64.17 -48.86 25.49
N GLN A 547 63.01 -49.51 25.64
CA GLN A 547 62.05 -49.54 26.77
C GLN A 547 62.61 -49.25 28.19
N PRO A 548 61.77 -49.02 29.22
CA PRO A 548 60.39 -49.51 29.44
C PRO A 548 59.25 -48.52 29.21
#